data_AF-A0A6L8MHS8-F1
#
_entry.id   AF-A0A6L8MHS8-F1
#
_cell.length_a   1.000
_cell.length_b   1.000
_cell.length_c   1.000
_cell.angle_alpha   90.00
_cell.angle_beta   90.00
_cell.angle_gamma   90.00
#
_symmetry.space_group_name_H-M   'P 1'
#
loop_
_entity.id
_entity.type
_entity.pdbx_description
1 polymer ?
#
loop_
_entity_poly.entity_id
_entity_poly.type
_entity_poly.pdbx_seq_one_letter_code
_entity_poly.pdbx_strand_id
1 'polypeptide(L)'
;MSEFYKYFKENMDAPGLPAPETLFGNAQLALGAATALIGLLERFGKRVTVREMIGAGLRGEKLAVIGAMSAAYYVGAVIGSIAVATGRSLAGGTSIADVLLDAQMNHLHRPWLPGVLVRHPEIYKRRSK
;
A
#
# COMPACT_ATOMS: atom_id res chain seq x y z
N MET A 1 -6.18 -18.31 2.12
CA MET A 1 -5.76 -16.89 2.17
C MET A 1 -4.82 -16.64 1.01
N SER A 2 -5.06 -15.61 0.19
CA SER A 2 -4.18 -15.31 -0.96
C SER A 2 -2.83 -14.73 -0.49
N GLU A 3 -1.73 -15.00 -1.20
CA GLU A 3 -0.44 -14.35 -0.93
C GLU A 3 -0.56 -12.82 -1.00
N PHE A 4 -1.42 -12.32 -1.90
CA PHE A 4 -1.79 -10.91 -1.98
C PHE A 4 -2.32 -10.37 -0.65
N TYR A 5 -3.34 -11.00 -0.08
CA TYR A 5 -3.97 -10.49 1.12
C TYR A 5 -3.04 -10.57 2.33
N LYS A 6 -2.15 -11.56 2.38
CA LYS A 6 -1.09 -11.62 3.40
C LYS A 6 -0.22 -10.36 3.38
N TYR A 7 0.33 -9.99 2.22
CA TYR A 7 1.16 -8.79 2.10
C TYR A 7 0.37 -7.49 2.25
N PHE A 8 -0.88 -7.46 1.79
CA PHE A 8 -1.77 -6.32 1.99
C PHE A 8 -2.03 -6.07 3.48
N LYS A 9 -2.38 -7.14 4.20
CA LYS A 9 -2.66 -7.09 5.64
C LYS A 9 -1.40 -6.71 6.43
N GLU A 10 -0.25 -7.30 6.11
CA GLU A 10 1.02 -6.93 6.74
C GLU A 10 1.31 -5.42 6.62
N ASN A 11 1.09 -4.85 5.43
CA ASN A 11 1.32 -3.42 5.20
C ASN A 11 0.27 -2.52 5.88
N MET A 12 -0.97 -2.99 6.05
CA MET A 12 -2.03 -2.26 6.75
C MET A 12 -1.95 -2.39 8.28
N ASP A 13 -1.45 -3.51 8.80
CA ASP A 13 -1.24 -3.75 10.22
C ASP A 13 -0.07 -2.90 10.77
N ALA A 14 0.92 -2.57 9.93
CA ALA A 14 2.04 -1.69 10.31
C ALA A 14 1.59 -0.31 10.87
N PRO A 15 0.63 0.40 10.23
CA PRO A 15 -0.02 1.57 10.82
C PRO A 15 -1.23 1.26 11.72
N GLY A 16 -1.57 -0.02 11.94
CA GLY A 16 -2.74 -0.42 12.75
C GLY A 16 -4.08 -0.16 12.07
N LEU A 17 -4.13 -0.15 10.74
CA LEU A 17 -5.34 0.11 9.97
C LEU A 17 -6.15 -1.17 9.72
N PRO A 18 -7.50 -1.10 9.80
CA PRO A 18 -8.33 -2.28 9.58
C PRO A 18 -8.30 -2.73 8.12
N ALA A 19 -8.12 -4.03 7.91
CA ALA A 19 -8.10 -4.66 6.58
C ALA A 19 -8.97 -5.93 6.57
N PRO A 20 -10.30 -5.82 6.47
CA PRO A 20 -11.19 -6.99 6.40
C PRO A 20 -10.99 -7.80 5.12
N GLU A 21 -10.87 -9.12 5.25
CA GLU A 21 -10.66 -10.05 4.12
C GLU A 21 -11.81 -10.01 3.11
N THR A 22 -13.02 -9.68 3.54
CA THR A 22 -14.20 -9.54 2.67
C THR A 22 -14.05 -8.42 1.64
N LEU A 23 -13.30 -7.36 1.96
CA LEU A 23 -13.07 -6.21 1.06
C LEU A 23 -11.71 -6.26 0.36
N PHE A 24 -10.72 -6.92 0.96
CA PHE A 24 -9.33 -6.86 0.48
C PHE A 24 -8.69 -8.23 0.23
N GLY A 25 -9.45 -9.32 0.30
CA GLY A 25 -8.95 -10.71 0.25
C GLY A 25 -8.24 -11.11 -1.05
N ASN A 26 -8.36 -10.32 -2.12
CA ASN A 26 -7.59 -10.45 -3.35
C ASN A 26 -7.48 -9.09 -4.06
N ALA A 27 -6.64 -9.02 -5.09
CA ALA A 27 -6.40 -7.78 -5.84
C ALA A 27 -7.68 -7.19 -6.48
N GLN A 28 -8.59 -8.06 -6.96
CA GLN A 28 -9.82 -7.61 -7.60
C GLN A 28 -10.77 -6.93 -6.61
N LEU A 29 -10.96 -7.55 -5.43
CA LEU A 29 -11.75 -6.99 -4.34
C LEU A 29 -11.12 -5.69 -3.82
N ALA A 30 -9.81 -5.70 -3.61
CA ALA A 30 -9.09 -4.54 -3.10
C ALA A 30 -9.15 -3.34 -4.06
N LEU A 31 -9.00 -3.57 -5.37
CA LEU A 31 -9.17 -2.53 -6.39
C LEU A 31 -10.61 -2.02 -6.44
N GLY A 32 -11.60 -2.90 -6.36
CA GLY A 32 -13.02 -2.51 -6.30
C GLY A 32 -13.34 -1.66 -5.07
N ALA A 33 -12.80 -2.02 -3.91
CA ALA A 33 -12.94 -1.25 -2.67
C ALA A 33 -12.23 0.11 -2.78
N ALA A 34 -11.02 0.15 -3.34
CA ALA A 34 -10.26 1.38 -3.51
C ALA A 34 -10.96 2.36 -4.46
N THR A 35 -11.50 1.90 -5.60
CA THR A 35 -12.24 2.78 -6.53
C THR A 35 -13.50 3.34 -5.89
N ALA A 36 -14.24 2.53 -5.11
CA ALA A 36 -15.39 3.00 -4.36
C ALA A 36 -15.00 4.06 -3.31
N LEU A 37 -13.91 3.83 -2.56
CA LEU A 37 -13.40 4.77 -1.57
C LEU A 37 -12.92 6.09 -2.19
N ILE A 38 -12.26 6.04 -3.35
CA ILE A 38 -11.87 7.24 -4.11
C ILE A 38 -13.11 8.00 -4.57
N GLY A 39 -14.12 7.32 -5.13
CA GLY A 39 -15.36 7.96 -5.56
C GLY A 39 -16.11 8.63 -4.40
N LEU A 40 -16.10 8.01 -3.21
CA LEU A 40 -16.62 8.62 -1.98
C LEU A 40 -15.79 9.85 -1.58
N LEU A 41 -14.46 9.76 -1.61
CA LEU A 41 -13.57 10.88 -1.29
C LEU A 41 -13.74 12.04 -2.27
N GLU A 42 -13.90 11.78 -3.56
CA GLU A 42 -14.15 12.82 -4.56
C GLU A 42 -15.52 13.49 -4.40
N ARG A 43 -16.53 12.71 -3.98
CA ARG A 43 -17.90 13.20 -3.79
C ARG A 43 -18.05 14.00 -2.50
N PHE A 44 -17.39 13.58 -1.42
CA PHE A 44 -17.54 14.16 -0.09
C PHE A 44 -16.38 15.07 0.33
N GLY A 45 -15.17 14.86 -0.20
CA GLY A 45 -13.96 15.61 0.14
C GLY A 45 -13.88 17.01 -0.47
N LYS A 46 -14.67 17.31 -1.51
CA LYS A 46 -14.73 18.64 -2.14
C LYS A 46 -15.38 19.73 -1.27
N ARG A 47 -15.99 19.36 -0.14
CA ARG A 47 -16.75 20.29 0.72
C ARG A 47 -15.95 20.96 1.83
N VAL A 48 -14.66 20.66 1.95
CA VAL A 48 -13.79 21.26 2.96
C VAL A 48 -12.52 21.74 2.27
N THR A 49 -12.49 23.01 1.84
CA THR A 49 -11.25 23.57 1.31
C THR A 49 -10.25 23.78 2.44
N VAL A 50 -8.95 23.59 2.18
CA VAL A 50 -7.87 23.88 3.16
C VAL A 50 -7.99 25.30 3.74
N ARG A 51 -8.55 26.23 2.95
CA ARG A 51 -8.84 27.60 3.34
C ARG A 51 -9.98 27.71 4.38
N GLU A 52 -11.03 26.91 4.25
CA GLU A 52 -12.10 26.80 5.26
C GLU A 52 -11.62 26.07 6.52
N MET A 53 -10.70 25.10 6.40
CA MET A 53 -10.10 24.39 7.54
C MET A 53 -9.28 25.27 8.49
N ILE A 54 -8.55 26.26 7.93
CA ILE A 54 -7.67 27.13 8.71
C ILE A 54 -8.49 28.23 9.42
N GLY A 55 -9.61 28.67 8.83
CA GLY A 55 -10.50 29.69 9.40
C GLY A 55 -11.56 29.16 10.37
N ALA A 56 -11.78 27.85 10.40
CA ALA A 56 -12.82 27.16 11.15
C ALA A 56 -12.59 27.19 12.68
N GLY A 57 -13.15 28.19 13.35
CA GLY A 57 -13.09 28.38 14.81
C GLY A 57 -14.04 27.50 15.62
N LEU A 58 -14.96 26.75 15.00
CA LEU A 58 -16.00 25.98 15.69
C LEU A 58 -15.61 24.51 15.85
N ARG A 59 -15.89 23.93 17.03
CA ARG A 59 -15.51 22.54 17.41
C ARG A 59 -15.97 21.47 16.40
N GLY A 60 -17.11 21.67 15.74
CA GLY A 60 -17.64 20.75 14.73
C GLY A 60 -16.85 20.75 13.41
N GLU A 61 -16.30 21.89 13.02
CA GLU A 61 -15.52 22.00 11.78
C GLU A 61 -14.14 21.33 11.95
N LYS A 62 -13.51 21.46 13.12
CA LYS A 62 -12.26 20.72 13.44
C LYS A 62 -12.43 19.21 13.37
N LEU A 63 -13.58 18.68 13.80
CA LEU A 63 -13.91 17.26 13.67
C LEU A 63 -14.06 16.85 12.20
N ALA A 64 -14.68 17.69 11.37
CA ALA A 64 -14.80 17.46 9.94
C ALA A 64 -13.41 17.44 9.26
N VAL A 65 -12.49 18.32 9.66
CA VAL A 65 -11.09 18.34 9.19
C VAL A 65 -10.39 17.03 9.54
N ILE A 66 -10.43 16.63 10.81
CA ILE A 66 -9.78 15.38 11.26
C ILE A 66 -10.38 14.17 10.54
N GLY A 67 -11.71 14.14 10.34
CA GLY A 67 -12.39 13.08 9.60
C GLY A 67 -12.01 13.03 8.12
N ALA A 68 -11.86 14.18 7.46
CA ALA A 68 -11.43 14.24 6.07
C ALA A 68 -9.96 13.81 5.92
N MET A 69 -9.10 14.26 6.83
CA MET A 69 -7.69 13.85 6.87
C MET A 69 -7.53 12.36 7.14
N SER A 70 -8.30 11.80 8.08
CA SER A 70 -8.24 10.36 8.40
C SER A 70 -8.78 9.50 7.25
N ALA A 71 -9.83 9.96 6.56
CA ALA A 71 -10.32 9.30 5.35
C ALA A 71 -9.28 9.32 4.24
N ALA A 72 -8.68 10.48 3.92
CA ALA A 72 -7.63 10.58 2.91
C ALA A 72 -6.41 9.72 3.25
N TYR A 73 -6.01 9.71 4.54
CA TYR A 73 -4.95 8.86 5.05
C TYR A 73 -5.24 7.37 4.82
N TYR A 74 -6.45 6.92 5.20
CA TYR A 74 -6.85 5.53 5.02
C TYR A 74 -6.91 5.12 3.54
N VAL A 75 -7.48 5.97 2.68
CA VAL A 75 -7.54 5.71 1.22
C VAL A 75 -6.14 5.63 0.62
N GLY A 76 -5.24 6.54 1.00
CA GLY A 76 -3.84 6.50 0.59
C GLY A 76 -3.13 5.22 1.04
N ALA A 77 -3.34 4.81 2.28
CA ALA A 77 -2.79 3.57 2.83
C ALA A 77 -3.30 2.32 2.08
N VAL A 78 -4.59 2.26 1.76
CA VAL A 78 -5.17 1.16 0.96
C VAL A 78 -4.51 1.09 -0.42
N ILE A 79 -4.38 2.22 -1.13
CA ILE A 79 -3.75 2.27 -2.46
C ILE A 79 -2.28 1.82 -2.40
N GLY A 80 -1.52 2.35 -1.45
CA GLY A 80 -0.12 1.98 -1.25
C GLY A 80 0.04 0.50 -0.92
N SER A 81 -0.80 -0.04 -0.04
CA SER A 81 -0.82 -1.46 0.32
C SER A 81 -1.17 -2.36 -0.87
N ILE A 82 -2.08 -1.95 -1.76
CA ILE A 82 -2.35 -2.69 -3.01
C ILE A 82 -1.10 -2.74 -3.88
N ALA A 83 -0.36 -1.63 -4.02
CA ALA A 83 0.86 -1.60 -4.82
C ALA A 83 1.95 -2.52 -4.24
N VAL A 84 2.19 -2.46 -2.93
CA VAL A 84 3.15 -3.33 -2.23
C VAL A 84 2.75 -4.80 -2.35
N ALA A 85 1.48 -5.12 -2.07
CA ALA A 85 0.98 -6.49 -2.13
C ALA A 85 1.02 -7.06 -3.54
N THR A 86 0.70 -6.26 -4.56
CA THR A 86 0.78 -6.67 -5.97
C THR A 86 2.23 -6.92 -6.37
N GLY A 87 3.16 -6.01 -6.02
CA GLY A 87 4.58 -6.17 -6.31
C GLY A 87 5.18 -7.42 -5.67
N ARG A 88 4.90 -7.65 -4.39
CA ARG A 88 5.35 -8.86 -3.67
C ARG A 88 4.70 -10.14 -4.23
N SER A 89 3.41 -10.10 -4.55
CA SER A 89 2.71 -11.26 -5.12
C SER A 89 3.23 -11.66 -6.49
N LEU A 90 3.47 -10.70 -7.39
CA LEU A 90 4.00 -10.94 -8.73
C LEU A 90 5.48 -11.34 -8.71
N ALA A 91 6.23 -10.89 -7.71
CA ALA A 91 7.63 -11.27 -7.52
C ALA A 91 7.79 -12.67 -6.88
N GLY A 92 6.69 -13.33 -6.46
CA GLY A 92 6.75 -14.61 -5.77
C GLY A 92 7.17 -14.50 -4.30
N GLY A 93 6.95 -13.34 -3.68
CA GLY A 93 7.26 -13.03 -2.29
C GLY A 93 8.65 -12.45 -2.06
N THR A 94 9.62 -12.74 -2.92
CA THR A 94 10.98 -12.16 -2.88
C THR A 94 11.11 -11.03 -3.90
N SER A 95 11.13 -9.79 -3.42
CA SER A 95 11.42 -8.64 -4.29
C SER A 95 12.93 -8.52 -4.54
N ILE A 96 13.31 -7.82 -5.62
CA ILE A 96 14.72 -7.47 -5.87
C ILE A 96 15.33 -6.71 -4.69
N ALA A 97 14.52 -5.89 -4.01
CA ALA A 97 14.98 -5.11 -2.87
C ALA A 97 15.37 -6.03 -1.71
N ASP A 98 14.59 -7.09 -1.45
CA ASP A 98 14.90 -8.07 -0.41
C ASP A 98 16.22 -8.80 -0.72
N VAL A 99 16.44 -9.18 -1.98
CA VAL A 99 17.68 -9.85 -2.43
C VAL A 99 18.90 -8.94 -2.34
N LEU A 100 18.74 -7.66 -2.70
CA LEU A 100 19.83 -6.68 -2.61
C LEU A 100 20.14 -6.32 -1.15
N LEU A 101 19.12 -6.23 -0.30
CA LEU A 101 19.29 -6.03 1.14
C LEU A 101 20.02 -7.23 1.77
N ASP A 102 19.60 -8.45 1.45
CA ASP A 102 20.25 -9.67 1.92
C ASP A 102 21.71 -9.77 1.45
N ALA A 103 21.99 -9.40 0.19
CA ALA A 103 23.34 -9.32 -0.33
C ALA A 103 24.19 -8.26 0.40
N GLN A 104 23.59 -7.14 0.79
CA GLN A 104 24.28 -6.12 1.58
C GLN A 104 24.61 -6.63 3.00
N MET A 105 23.64 -7.26 3.66
CA MET A 105 23.80 -7.79 5.03
C MET A 105 24.84 -8.92 5.10
N ASN A 106 24.93 -9.75 4.05
CA ASN A 106 25.89 -10.86 3.98
C ASN A 106 27.23 -10.48 3.31
N HIS A 107 27.51 -9.19 3.10
CA HIS A 107 28.74 -8.71 2.42
C HIS A 107 28.96 -9.24 0.99
N LEU A 108 27.87 -9.65 0.33
CA LEU A 108 27.83 -10.11 -1.06
C LEU A 108 27.51 -8.97 -2.04
N HIS A 109 27.28 -7.75 -1.56
CA HIS A 109 27.06 -6.59 -2.41
C HIS A 109 28.23 -6.36 -3.38
N ARG A 110 27.92 -6.27 -4.67
CA ARG A 110 28.87 -5.97 -5.75
C ARG A 110 28.25 -4.94 -6.70
N PRO A 111 29.04 -4.04 -7.30
CA PRO A 111 28.52 -3.02 -8.23
C PRO A 111 27.75 -3.61 -9.43
N TRP A 112 28.09 -4.81 -9.87
CA TRP A 112 27.43 -5.49 -10.99
C TRP A 112 26.15 -6.24 -10.59
N LEU A 113 25.95 -6.51 -9.30
CA LEU A 113 24.87 -7.38 -8.81
C LEU A 113 23.46 -6.84 -9.12
N PRO A 114 23.14 -5.55 -8.88
CA PRO A 114 21.83 -5.01 -9.23
C PRO A 114 21.55 -5.10 -10.73
N GLY A 115 22.55 -4.81 -11.56
CA GLY A 115 22.43 -4.86 -13.02
C GLY A 115 22.12 -6.27 -13.54
N VAL A 116 22.72 -7.31 -12.93
CA VAL A 116 22.44 -8.70 -13.28
C VAL A 116 21.05 -9.12 -12.81
N LEU A 117 20.65 -8.80 -11.57
CA LEU A 117 19.34 -9.20 -11.04
C LEU A 117 18.18 -8.52 -11.79
N VAL A 118 18.36 -7.27 -12.24
CA VAL A 118 17.37 -6.56 -13.07
C VAL A 118 17.22 -7.21 -14.46
N ARG A 119 18.33 -7.63 -15.08
CA ARG A 119 18.30 -8.28 -16.41
C ARG A 119 17.82 -9.73 -16.36
N HIS A 120 18.08 -10.42 -15.25
CA HIS A 120 17.80 -11.83 -15.06
C HIS A 120 16.95 -12.06 -13.81
N PRO A 121 15.66 -11.63 -13.83
CA PRO A 121 14.78 -11.77 -12.68
C PRO A 121 14.48 -13.23 -12.31
N GLU A 122 14.70 -14.17 -13.22
CA GLU A 122 14.62 -15.62 -13.00
C GLU A 122 15.55 -16.14 -11.90
N ILE A 123 16.64 -15.43 -11.57
CA ILE A 123 17.64 -15.88 -10.58
C ILE A 123 17.04 -15.90 -9.16
N TYR A 124 16.20 -14.93 -8.83
CA TYR A 124 15.65 -14.76 -7.49
C TYR A 124 14.14 -15.02 -7.40
N LYS A 125 13.47 -15.20 -8.55
CA LYS A 125 12.07 -15.64 -8.59
C LYS A 125 12.01 -17.11 -8.20
N ARG A 126 11.48 -17.39 -7.01
CA ARG A 126 11.23 -18.76 -6.56
C ARG A 126 10.19 -19.41 -7.48
N ARG A 127 10.53 -20.53 -8.12
CA ARG A 127 9.59 -21.31 -8.94
C ARG A 127 8.48 -21.84 -8.02
N SER A 128 7.26 -21.32 -8.16
CA SER A 128 6.09 -21.92 -7.53
C SER A 128 5.93 -23.33 -8.10
N LYS A 129 5.93 -24.33 -7.22
CA LYS A 129 5.35 -25.64 -7.55
C LYS A 129 3.84 -25.53 -7.52
#